data_AF-A0A1C6C2B0-F1
#
_entry.id   AF-A0A1C6C2B0-F1
#
_cell.length_a   1.000
_cell.length_b   1.000
_cell.length_c   1.000
_cell.angle_alpha   90.00
_cell.angle_beta   90.00
_cell.angle_gamma   90.00
#
_symmetry.space_group_name_H-M   'P 1'
#
loop_
_entity.id
_entity.type
_entity.pdbx_description
1 polymer ?
#
loop_
_entity_poly.entity_id
_entity_poly.type
_entity_poly.pdbx_seq_one_letter_code
_entity_poly.pdbx_strand_id
1 'polypeptide(L)'
;MQYAREHHFPNPTFFVDDGVSGVTYDRPGFQAMLAEIEAGRVAVAIAKDLSRLGRNSALTGLYTNFTFPQNGVRFIAINDNYDTIDPNRVDNDFAGIKNWFNEFYARDTSRKIRAVQKAKGERGVPLTTNVPYGYVKELENPRRWVVDPVAADVVKRIFDLCMKGRGPMQITNQLKADKVLTPSAYRALQGIKTPNKKPEDPCDWHSSTVVAILERREYTGCTVNFKTYTNSIWDKKQRDNPLEKQAIFPNTHEAIIEEAVFEKVQQVRQQRHRKTRTGRSSIFSGLVYCADCGEKLYYGATNNYRPEGAFFDCSLH
;
A
#
# COMPACT_ATOMS: atom_id res chain seq x y z
N MET A 1 16.36 -48.68 18.41
CA MET A 1 16.77 -49.74 17.47
C MET A 1 15.63 -50.71 17.16
N GLN A 2 14.92 -51.24 18.16
CA GLN A 2 13.86 -52.24 17.94
C GLN A 2 12.80 -51.78 16.92
N TYR A 3 12.19 -50.60 17.14
CA TYR A 3 11.17 -50.04 16.23
C TYR A 3 11.67 -49.88 14.78
N ALA A 4 12.89 -49.38 14.58
CA ALA A 4 13.46 -49.19 13.24
C ALA A 4 13.68 -50.53 12.50
N ARG A 5 14.06 -51.59 13.23
CA ARG A 5 14.22 -52.93 12.66
C ARG A 5 12.89 -53.57 12.31
N GLU A 6 11.90 -53.48 13.21
CA GLU A 6 10.54 -54.03 13.01
C GLU A 6 9.84 -53.36 11.81
N HIS A 7 10.06 -52.06 11.62
CA HIS A 7 9.46 -51.28 10.52
C HIS A 7 10.36 -51.12 9.29
N HIS A 8 11.47 -51.87 9.20
CA HIS A 8 12.35 -51.93 8.02
C HIS A 8 12.94 -50.58 7.57
N PHE A 9 13.31 -49.70 8.51
CA PHE A 9 13.99 -48.44 8.20
C PHE A 9 15.51 -48.66 8.11
N PRO A 10 16.15 -48.51 6.92
CA PRO A 10 17.58 -48.71 6.76
C PRO A 10 18.39 -47.52 7.31
N ASN A 11 19.62 -47.79 7.78
CA ASN A 11 20.61 -46.78 8.20
C ASN A 11 20.18 -45.82 9.33
N PRO A 12 19.80 -46.32 10.53
CA PRO A 12 19.42 -45.45 11.65
C PRO A 12 20.62 -44.64 12.16
N THR A 13 20.47 -43.31 12.22
CA THR A 13 21.43 -42.39 12.85
C THR A 13 20.82 -41.83 14.14
N PHE A 14 21.62 -41.72 15.20
CA PHE A 14 21.15 -41.22 16.50
C PHE A 14 21.60 -39.79 16.73
N PHE A 15 20.66 -38.95 17.11
CA PHE A 15 20.91 -37.61 17.63
C PHE A 15 20.55 -37.62 19.12
N VAL A 16 21.54 -37.37 19.98
CA VAL A 16 21.39 -37.46 21.44
C VAL A 16 21.75 -36.11 22.05
N ASP A 17 20.90 -35.64 22.95
CA ASP A 17 21.09 -34.40 23.72
C ASP A 17 21.04 -34.75 25.22
N ASP A 18 22.21 -34.84 25.86
CA ASP A 18 22.32 -35.11 27.30
C ASP A 18 22.32 -33.82 28.11
N GLY A 19 21.45 -33.74 29.13
CA GLY A 19 21.44 -32.63 30.10
C GLY A 19 20.83 -31.31 29.62
N VAL A 20 20.25 -31.23 28.41
CA VAL A 20 19.65 -30.00 27.87
C VAL A 20 18.13 -29.96 28.06
N SER A 21 17.60 -28.85 28.56
CA SER A 21 16.16 -28.67 28.80
C SER A 21 15.35 -28.74 27.50
N GLY A 22 14.32 -29.60 27.46
CA GLY A 22 13.39 -29.72 26.33
C GLY A 22 12.49 -28.51 26.07
N VAL A 23 12.65 -27.41 26.82
CA VAL A 23 11.99 -26.12 26.57
C VAL A 23 12.75 -25.30 25.51
N THR A 24 14.05 -25.57 25.35
CA THR A 24 14.93 -24.86 24.41
C THR A 24 15.18 -25.74 23.18
N TYR A 25 15.17 -25.14 21.99
CA TYR A 25 15.42 -25.83 20.72
C TYR A 25 16.87 -25.66 20.23
N ASP A 26 17.68 -24.89 20.95
CA ASP A 26 19.13 -24.79 20.76
C ASP A 26 19.83 -26.00 21.40
N ARG A 27 19.49 -27.19 20.88
CA ARG A 27 20.03 -28.48 21.33
C ARG A 27 20.94 -29.02 20.22
N PRO A 28 22.22 -29.31 20.49
CA PRO A 28 23.18 -29.70 19.46
C PRO A 28 22.74 -30.90 18.61
N GLY A 29 22.18 -31.94 19.23
CA GLY A 29 21.65 -33.12 18.56
C GLY A 29 20.44 -32.80 17.71
N PHE A 30 19.49 -32.02 18.24
CA PHE A 30 18.33 -31.56 17.48
C PHE A 30 18.72 -30.69 16.26
N GLN A 31 19.67 -29.76 16.42
CA GLN A 31 20.15 -28.90 15.32
C GLN A 31 20.90 -29.72 14.26
N ALA A 32 21.70 -30.71 14.67
CA ALA A 32 22.33 -31.64 13.75
C ALA A 32 21.29 -32.44 12.94
N MET A 33 20.22 -32.92 13.59
CA MET A 33 19.11 -33.60 12.90
C MET A 33 18.44 -32.68 11.88
N LEU A 34 18.17 -31.41 12.24
CA LEU A 34 17.57 -30.44 11.32
C LEU A 34 18.46 -30.18 10.10
N ALA A 35 19.77 -30.03 10.29
CA ALA A 35 20.71 -29.84 9.18
C ALA A 35 20.73 -31.03 8.21
N GLU A 36 20.61 -32.27 8.72
CA GLU A 36 20.50 -33.47 7.89
C GLU A 36 19.17 -33.55 7.12
N ILE A 37 18.08 -33.07 7.74
CA ILE A 37 16.76 -32.96 7.11
C ILE A 37 16.77 -31.91 6.00
N GLU A 38 17.31 -30.72 6.25
CA GLU A 38 17.43 -29.65 5.25
C GLU A 38 18.34 -30.04 4.08
N ALA A 39 19.33 -30.89 4.33
CA ALA A 39 20.18 -31.43 3.29
C ALA A 39 19.55 -32.62 2.52
N GLY A 40 18.30 -32.99 2.83
CA GLY A 40 17.56 -34.05 2.14
C GLY A 40 18.09 -35.47 2.40
N ARG A 41 18.86 -35.69 3.47
CA ARG A 41 19.46 -36.99 3.81
C ARG A 41 18.61 -37.85 4.73
N VAL A 42 17.51 -37.29 5.24
CA VAL A 42 16.60 -37.94 6.20
C VAL A 42 15.24 -38.11 5.53
N ALA A 43 14.71 -39.35 5.54
CA ALA A 43 13.36 -39.63 5.06
C ALA A 43 12.36 -39.84 6.21
N VAL A 44 12.84 -40.33 7.36
CA VAL A 44 12.00 -40.63 8.54
C VAL A 44 12.71 -40.17 9.80
N ALA A 45 12.03 -39.36 10.62
CA ALA A 45 12.46 -38.93 11.94
C ALA A 45 11.64 -39.64 13.02
N ILE A 46 12.30 -40.31 13.98
CA ILE A 46 11.64 -41.13 14.99
C ILE A 46 12.02 -40.65 16.39
N ALA A 47 11.01 -40.38 17.22
CA ALA A 47 11.16 -39.99 18.61
C ALA A 47 10.46 -40.99 19.54
N LYS A 48 10.94 -41.09 20.79
CA LYS A 48 10.26 -41.88 21.83
C LYS A 48 8.87 -41.30 22.14
N ASP A 49 8.82 -39.98 22.29
CA ASP A 49 7.63 -39.20 22.62
C ASP A 49 7.74 -37.81 21.98
N LEU A 50 6.62 -37.11 21.77
CA LEU A 50 6.52 -35.76 21.22
C LEU A 50 7.31 -34.75 22.05
N SER A 51 7.45 -35.00 23.36
CA SER A 51 8.22 -34.15 24.26
C SER A 51 9.73 -34.17 23.95
N ARG A 52 10.25 -35.18 23.23
CA ARG A 52 11.62 -35.21 22.71
C ARG A 52 11.84 -34.23 21.57
N LEU A 53 10.80 -33.96 20.78
CA LEU A 53 10.86 -32.92 19.76
C LEU A 53 10.85 -31.53 20.39
N GLY A 54 10.07 -31.35 21.45
CA GLY A 54 10.17 -30.21 22.35
C GLY A 54 8.90 -30.00 23.17
N ARG A 55 9.04 -29.29 24.30
CA ARG A 55 7.95 -29.00 25.24
C ARG A 55 7.15 -27.76 24.88
N ASN A 56 7.57 -26.98 23.88
CA ASN A 56 6.81 -25.86 23.35
C ASN A 56 5.88 -26.39 22.24
N SER A 57 4.59 -26.53 22.54
CA SER A 57 3.60 -27.06 21.61
C SER A 57 3.63 -26.34 20.26
N ALA A 58 3.84 -25.01 20.24
CA ALA A 58 3.87 -24.23 19.01
C ALA A 58 5.06 -24.54 18.10
N LEU A 59 6.26 -24.69 18.64
CA LEU A 59 7.44 -25.03 17.85
C LEU A 59 7.47 -26.51 17.47
N THR A 60 7.03 -27.39 18.36
CA THR A 60 6.85 -28.82 18.04
C THR A 60 5.89 -29.00 16.86
N GLY A 61 4.75 -28.28 16.88
CA GLY A 61 3.79 -28.28 15.78
C GLY A 61 4.31 -27.66 14.48
N LEU A 62 5.26 -26.72 14.52
CA LEU A 62 5.95 -26.24 13.31
C LEU A 62 6.69 -27.38 12.63
N TYR A 63 7.55 -28.07 13.38
CA TYR A 63 8.44 -29.07 12.82
C TYR A 63 7.65 -30.26 12.26
N THR A 64 6.70 -30.80 13.03
CA THR A 64 5.93 -31.98 12.60
C THR A 64 5.00 -31.72 11.43
N ASN A 65 4.35 -30.56 11.36
CA ASN A 65 3.31 -30.31 10.35
C ASN A 65 3.80 -29.55 9.11
N PHE A 66 4.95 -28.88 9.19
CA PHE A 66 5.44 -28.05 8.09
C PHE A 66 6.88 -28.38 7.71
N THR A 67 7.84 -28.22 8.63
CA THR A 67 9.26 -28.38 8.27
C THR A 67 9.56 -29.80 7.78
N PHE A 68 9.07 -30.82 8.48
CA PHE A 68 9.29 -32.21 8.07
C PHE A 68 8.54 -32.55 6.78
N PRO A 69 7.23 -32.26 6.62
CA PRO A 69 6.53 -32.50 5.35
C PRO A 69 7.09 -31.74 4.14
N GLN A 70 7.53 -30.49 4.31
CA GLN A 70 8.15 -29.70 3.22
C GLN A 70 9.45 -30.33 2.72
N ASN A 71 10.20 -30.98 3.61
CA ASN A 71 11.42 -31.71 3.28
C ASN A 71 11.14 -33.19 2.95
N GLY A 72 9.86 -33.60 2.82
CA GLY A 72 9.48 -34.98 2.52
C GLY A 72 9.75 -35.97 3.66
N VAL A 73 9.89 -35.48 4.89
CA VAL A 73 10.21 -36.29 6.08
C VAL A 73 8.95 -36.69 6.82
N ARG A 74 8.79 -38.00 7.06
CA ARG A 74 7.77 -38.55 7.96
C ARG A 74 8.26 -38.51 9.40
N PHE A 75 7.44 -38.03 10.33
CA PHE A 75 7.76 -38.02 11.74
C PHE A 75 6.88 -39.02 12.52
N ILE A 76 7.52 -39.80 13.40
CA ILE A 76 6.90 -40.84 14.21
C ILE A 76 7.26 -40.63 15.67
N ALA A 77 6.27 -40.52 16.56
CA ALA A 77 6.46 -40.60 18.00
C ALA A 77 5.83 -41.88 18.55
N ILE A 78 6.67 -42.76 19.08
CA ILE A 78 6.30 -44.15 19.42
C ILE A 78 5.25 -44.21 20.53
N ASN A 79 5.51 -43.55 21.66
CA ASN A 79 4.65 -43.64 22.84
C ASN A 79 3.34 -42.87 22.68
N ASP A 80 3.34 -41.80 21.89
CA ASP A 80 2.16 -40.98 21.64
C ASP A 80 1.30 -41.52 20.49
N ASN A 81 1.73 -42.61 19.86
CA ASN A 81 1.07 -43.22 18.70
C ASN A 81 0.79 -42.18 17.59
N TYR A 82 1.73 -41.24 17.42
CA TYR A 82 1.65 -40.12 16.49
C TYR A 82 2.50 -40.40 15.26
N ASP A 83 1.88 -40.27 14.09
CA ASP A 83 2.51 -40.48 12.80
C ASP A 83 1.95 -39.47 11.80
N THR A 84 2.83 -38.69 11.18
CA THR A 84 2.43 -37.64 10.23
C THR A 84 1.80 -38.18 8.95
N ILE A 85 1.85 -39.51 8.70
CA ILE A 85 1.19 -40.13 7.55
C ILE A 85 -0.31 -40.39 7.75
N ASP A 86 -0.81 -40.36 8.99
CA ASP A 86 -2.23 -40.59 9.32
C ASP A 86 -2.94 -39.22 9.53
N PRO A 87 -3.69 -38.71 8.54
CA PRO A 87 -4.28 -37.37 8.59
C PRO A 87 -5.30 -37.20 9.72
N ASN A 88 -5.96 -38.28 10.14
CA ASN A 88 -7.02 -38.24 11.13
C ASN A 88 -6.52 -38.02 12.58
N ARG A 89 -5.20 -38.14 12.82
CA ARG A 89 -4.61 -37.99 14.16
C ARG A 89 -3.98 -36.63 14.43
N VAL A 90 -3.91 -35.75 13.43
CA VAL A 90 -3.13 -34.50 13.46
C VAL A 90 -4.01 -33.26 13.67
N ASP A 91 -5.33 -33.36 13.47
CA ASP A 91 -6.13 -32.20 13.07
C ASP A 91 -6.67 -31.28 14.19
N ASN A 92 -6.82 -31.71 15.44
CA ASN A 92 -7.50 -30.87 16.46
C ASN A 92 -6.60 -29.96 17.31
N ASP A 93 -5.43 -30.41 17.75
CA ASP A 93 -4.61 -29.64 18.72
C ASP A 93 -3.68 -28.60 18.07
N PHE A 94 -3.46 -28.70 16.75
CA PHE A 94 -2.47 -27.89 16.04
C PHE A 94 -3.05 -26.73 15.22
N ALA A 95 -4.37 -26.58 15.18
CA ALA A 95 -5.04 -25.52 14.43
C ALA A 95 -4.60 -24.11 14.88
N GLY A 96 -4.47 -23.90 16.20
CA GLY A 96 -3.99 -22.62 16.76
C GLY A 96 -2.55 -22.28 16.34
N ILE A 97 -1.70 -23.30 16.23
CA ILE A 97 -0.28 -23.17 15.85
C ILE A 97 -0.18 -22.88 14.35
N LYS A 98 -0.93 -23.62 13.52
CA LYS A 98 -1.03 -23.38 12.08
C LYS A 98 -1.51 -21.96 11.78
N ASN A 99 -2.51 -21.46 12.52
CA ASN A 99 -2.99 -20.09 12.39
C ASN A 99 -1.92 -19.06 12.77
N TRP A 100 -1.20 -19.28 13.87
CA TRP A 100 -0.10 -18.40 14.28
C TRP A 100 1.00 -18.33 13.21
N PHE A 101 1.37 -19.46 12.59
CA PHE A 101 2.35 -19.47 11.50
C PHE A 101 1.88 -18.77 10.25
N ASN A 102 0.65 -19.02 9.82
CA ASN A 102 0.07 -18.30 8.69
C ASN A 102 0.12 -16.78 8.93
N GLU A 103 -0.16 -16.35 10.16
CA GLU A 103 -0.06 -14.95 10.57
C GLU A 103 1.40 -14.45 10.57
N PHE A 104 2.34 -15.25 11.07
CA PHE A 104 3.77 -14.92 11.08
C PHE A 104 4.33 -14.76 9.66
N TYR A 105 4.07 -15.72 8.76
CA TYR A 105 4.51 -15.67 7.36
C TYR A 105 3.89 -14.49 6.62
N ALA A 106 2.61 -14.18 6.87
CA ALA A 106 1.97 -13.00 6.32
C ALA A 106 2.68 -11.70 6.78
N ARG A 107 3.03 -11.60 8.07
CA ARG A 107 3.78 -10.46 8.63
C ARG A 107 5.20 -10.34 8.08
N ASP A 108 5.94 -11.44 8.00
CA ASP A 108 7.33 -11.43 7.50
C ASP A 108 7.37 -11.07 6.00
N THR A 109 6.52 -11.69 5.19
CA THR A 109 6.41 -11.38 3.76
C THR A 109 6.07 -9.91 3.54
N SER A 110 5.08 -9.38 4.29
CA SER A 110 4.72 -7.97 4.20
C SER A 110 5.88 -7.04 4.60
N ARG A 111 6.64 -7.39 5.65
CA ARG A 111 7.82 -6.64 6.08
C ARG A 111 8.88 -6.59 4.99
N LYS A 112 9.21 -7.73 4.38
CA LYS A 112 10.18 -7.83 3.28
C LYS A 112 9.74 -7.01 2.06
N ILE A 113 8.47 -7.11 1.66
CA ILE A 113 7.92 -6.30 0.57
C ILE A 113 8.02 -4.81 0.88
N ARG A 114 7.62 -4.37 2.09
CA ARG A 114 7.73 -2.97 2.52
C ARG A 114 9.18 -2.49 2.50
N ALA A 115 10.13 -3.29 2.95
CA ALA A 115 11.56 -2.96 2.91
C ALA A 115 12.07 -2.78 1.47
N VAL A 116 11.69 -3.67 0.55
CA VAL A 116 12.03 -3.56 -0.87
C VAL A 116 11.42 -2.30 -1.50
N GLN A 117 10.14 -2.01 -1.22
CA GLN A 117 9.49 -0.81 -1.73
C GLN A 117 10.09 0.47 -1.14
N LYS A 118 10.44 0.46 0.16
CA LYS A 118 11.15 1.56 0.81
C LYS A 118 12.50 1.83 0.14
N ALA A 119 13.34 0.80 -0.02
CA ALA A 119 14.64 0.94 -0.68
C ALA A 119 14.52 1.40 -2.15
N LYS A 120 13.47 0.99 -2.88
CA LYS A 120 13.19 1.51 -4.23
C LYS A 120 12.78 2.98 -4.19
N GLY A 121 11.87 3.33 -3.30
CA GLY A 121 11.34 4.68 -3.17
C GLY A 121 12.40 5.70 -2.74
N GLU A 122 13.31 5.30 -1.86
CA GLU A 122 14.45 6.10 -1.41
C GLU A 122 15.49 6.37 -2.52
N ARG A 123 15.48 5.58 -3.59
CA ARG A 123 16.30 5.80 -4.79
C ARG A 123 15.60 6.64 -5.87
N GLY A 124 14.44 7.24 -5.56
CA GLY A 124 13.66 8.03 -6.51
C GLY A 124 12.93 7.22 -7.57
N VAL A 125 12.87 5.89 -7.46
CA VAL A 125 12.06 5.07 -8.37
C VAL A 125 10.57 5.31 -8.05
N PRO A 126 9.72 5.65 -9.02
CA PRO A 126 8.29 5.83 -8.76
C PRO A 126 7.64 4.56 -8.22
N LEU A 127 7.04 4.63 -7.02
CA LEU A 127 6.32 3.51 -6.41
C LEU A 127 4.87 3.39 -6.90
N THR A 128 4.38 4.41 -7.60
CA THR A 128 3.02 4.47 -8.12
C THR A 128 2.82 3.54 -9.31
N THR A 129 1.81 2.68 -9.24
CA THR A 129 1.41 1.81 -10.37
C THR A 129 0.76 2.60 -11.51
N ASN A 130 -0.06 3.59 -11.16
CA ASN A 130 -0.86 4.42 -12.08
C ASN A 130 -0.18 5.75 -12.39
N VAL A 131 0.45 5.82 -13.57
CA VAL A 131 1.16 7.02 -14.06
C VAL A 131 0.24 8.25 -14.10
N PRO A 132 0.70 9.45 -13.71
CA PRO A 132 -0.10 10.68 -13.81
C PRO A 132 -0.61 10.94 -15.24
N TYR A 133 -1.74 11.64 -15.35
CA TYR A 133 -2.29 12.02 -16.66
C TYR A 133 -1.37 13.05 -17.33
N GLY A 134 -1.00 12.87 -18.59
CA GLY A 134 0.05 13.67 -19.24
C GLY A 134 1.38 12.92 -19.39
N TYR A 135 1.52 11.77 -18.73
CA TYR A 135 2.66 10.88 -18.91
C TYR A 135 2.21 9.44 -19.23
N VAL A 136 3.09 8.70 -19.89
CA VAL A 136 2.95 7.26 -20.13
C VAL A 136 4.23 6.53 -19.71
N LYS A 137 4.14 5.21 -19.51
CA LYS A 137 5.33 4.39 -19.24
C LYS A 137 6.13 4.24 -20.53
N GLU A 138 7.44 4.37 -20.42
CA GLU A 138 8.35 4.00 -21.51
C GLU A 138 8.23 2.50 -21.81
N LEU A 139 8.22 2.12 -23.09
CA LEU A 139 8.08 0.72 -23.52
C LEU A 139 9.25 -0.15 -23.04
N GLU A 140 10.48 0.38 -23.13
CA GLU A 140 11.70 -0.35 -22.77
C GLU A 140 11.93 -0.38 -21.26
N ASN A 141 11.54 0.68 -20.55
CA ASN A 141 11.69 0.78 -19.10
C ASN A 141 10.40 1.26 -18.44
N PRO A 142 9.53 0.33 -17.98
CA PRO A 142 8.26 0.67 -17.33
C PRO A 142 8.38 1.51 -16.05
N ARG A 143 9.60 1.74 -15.54
CA ARG A 143 9.87 2.58 -14.37
C ARG A 143 10.09 4.05 -14.73
N ARG A 144 10.32 4.36 -16.01
CA ARG A 144 10.46 5.73 -16.51
C ARG A 144 9.15 6.22 -17.11
N TRP A 145 8.91 7.51 -16.92
CA TRP A 145 7.73 8.20 -17.45
C TRP A 145 8.18 9.12 -18.57
N VAL A 146 7.49 9.02 -19.70
CA VAL A 146 7.68 9.89 -20.86
C VAL A 146 6.43 10.74 -21.07
N VAL A 147 6.60 11.93 -21.60
CA VAL A 147 5.50 12.87 -21.84
C VAL A 147 4.59 12.30 -22.92
N ASP A 148 3.29 12.25 -22.63
CA ASP A 148 2.26 12.04 -23.65
C ASP A 148 1.84 13.41 -24.16
N PRO A 149 2.18 13.80 -25.40
CA PRO A 149 1.98 15.16 -25.88
C PRO A 149 0.51 15.60 -25.82
N VAL A 150 -0.43 14.71 -26.17
CA VAL A 150 -1.86 15.04 -26.22
C VAL A 150 -2.39 15.30 -24.81
N ALA A 151 -2.08 14.41 -23.87
CA ALA A 151 -2.52 14.57 -22.49
C ALA A 151 -1.77 15.71 -21.77
N ALA A 152 -0.49 15.93 -22.09
CA ALA A 152 0.34 16.98 -21.51
C ALA A 152 -0.14 18.38 -21.93
N ASP A 153 -0.60 18.55 -23.17
CA ASP A 153 -1.19 19.82 -23.61
C ASP A 153 -2.44 20.19 -22.82
N VAL A 154 -3.27 19.20 -22.48
CA VAL A 154 -4.43 19.39 -21.59
C VAL A 154 -3.98 19.81 -20.19
N VAL A 155 -2.91 19.19 -19.65
CA VAL A 155 -2.34 19.60 -18.35
C VAL A 155 -1.82 21.04 -18.41
N LYS A 156 -1.01 21.40 -19.41
CA LYS A 156 -0.52 22.78 -19.61
C LYS A 156 -1.67 23.78 -19.69
N ARG A 157 -2.72 23.44 -20.44
CA ARG A 157 -3.94 24.25 -20.55
C ARG A 157 -4.65 24.43 -19.21
N ILE A 158 -4.75 23.39 -18.39
CA ILE A 158 -5.34 23.48 -17.04
C ILE A 158 -4.56 24.46 -16.15
N PHE A 159 -3.22 24.38 -16.16
CA PHE A 159 -2.37 25.29 -15.40
C PHE A 159 -2.49 26.74 -15.90
N ASP A 160 -2.48 26.96 -17.22
CA ASP A 160 -2.65 28.29 -17.83
C ASP A 160 -4.03 28.91 -17.49
N LEU A 161 -5.11 28.14 -17.58
CA LEU A 161 -6.44 28.62 -17.21
C LEU A 161 -6.51 28.98 -15.71
N CYS A 162 -5.81 28.23 -14.86
CA CYS A 162 -5.72 28.55 -13.43
C CYS A 162 -4.95 29.85 -13.18
N MET A 163 -3.83 30.07 -13.89
CA MET A 163 -3.07 31.32 -13.86
C MET A 163 -3.88 32.53 -14.32
N LYS A 164 -4.79 32.33 -15.29
CA LYS A 164 -5.77 33.34 -15.72
C LYS A 164 -6.89 33.58 -14.70
N GLY A 165 -6.81 33.01 -13.50
CA GLY A 165 -7.75 33.20 -12.41
C GLY A 165 -9.00 32.30 -12.47
N ARG A 166 -9.08 31.36 -13.42
CA ARG A 166 -10.25 30.47 -13.51
C ARG A 166 -10.22 29.42 -12.41
N GLY A 167 -11.38 29.17 -11.80
CA GLY A 167 -11.53 28.20 -10.71
C GLY A 167 -11.67 26.78 -11.23
N PRO A 168 -11.44 25.75 -10.39
CA PRO A 168 -11.55 24.35 -10.83
C PRO A 168 -12.87 24.04 -11.53
N MET A 169 -14.00 24.55 -11.02
CA MET A 169 -15.32 24.39 -11.67
C MET A 169 -15.42 25.09 -13.02
N GLN A 170 -14.85 26.29 -13.16
CA GLN A 170 -14.85 27.02 -14.44
C GLN A 170 -13.95 26.32 -15.46
N ILE A 171 -12.82 25.77 -15.02
CA ILE A 171 -11.91 24.98 -15.85
C ILE A 171 -12.63 23.70 -16.32
N THR A 172 -13.27 22.98 -15.41
CA THR A 172 -14.12 21.83 -15.72
C THR A 172 -15.17 22.14 -16.80
N ASN A 173 -15.95 23.22 -16.63
CA ASN A 173 -16.98 23.60 -17.59
C ASN A 173 -16.39 23.96 -18.96
N GLN A 174 -15.24 24.62 -18.98
CA GLN A 174 -14.53 24.93 -20.21
C GLN A 174 -14.06 23.64 -20.92
N LEU A 175 -13.39 22.73 -20.20
CA LEU A 175 -12.94 21.45 -20.75
C LEU A 175 -14.08 20.61 -21.30
N LYS A 176 -15.24 20.62 -20.62
CA LYS A 176 -16.45 19.95 -21.09
C LYS A 176 -17.01 20.60 -22.36
N ALA A 177 -17.08 21.94 -22.40
CA ALA A 177 -17.53 22.67 -23.59
C ALA A 177 -16.65 22.40 -24.81
N ASP A 178 -15.35 22.28 -24.59
CA ASP A 178 -14.36 21.96 -25.63
C ASP A 178 -14.27 20.46 -25.95
N LYS A 179 -15.14 19.63 -25.34
CA LYS A 179 -15.20 18.17 -25.54
C LYS A 179 -13.86 17.47 -25.28
N VAL A 180 -13.11 17.94 -24.28
CA VAL A 180 -11.87 17.31 -23.86
C VAL A 180 -12.18 16.05 -23.07
N LEU A 181 -11.60 14.92 -23.48
CA LEU A 181 -11.76 13.64 -22.79
C LEU A 181 -11.19 13.70 -21.38
N THR A 182 -11.89 13.08 -20.44
CA THR A 182 -11.41 12.90 -19.07
C THR A 182 -10.20 11.95 -19.02
N PRO A 183 -9.35 12.01 -17.98
CA PRO A 183 -8.20 11.10 -17.84
C PRO A 183 -8.59 9.62 -17.88
N SER A 184 -9.75 9.27 -17.31
CA SER A 184 -10.26 7.89 -17.31
C SER A 184 -10.70 7.46 -18.71
N ALA A 185 -11.44 8.32 -19.43
CA ALA A 185 -11.88 8.04 -20.79
C ALA A 185 -10.69 7.94 -21.77
N TYR A 186 -9.72 8.86 -21.64
CA TYR A 186 -8.51 8.85 -22.44
C TYR A 186 -7.68 7.58 -22.24
N ARG A 187 -7.48 7.15 -20.98
CA ARG A 187 -6.79 5.87 -20.70
C ARG A 187 -7.53 4.65 -21.24
N ALA A 188 -8.86 4.68 -21.22
CA ALA A 188 -9.68 3.59 -21.76
C ALA A 188 -9.50 3.44 -23.28
N LEU A 189 -9.31 4.54 -24.02
CA LEU A 189 -8.96 4.49 -25.46
C LEU A 189 -7.60 3.84 -25.70
N GLN A 190 -6.65 4.03 -24.80
CA GLN A 190 -5.32 3.42 -24.85
C GLN A 190 -5.31 1.95 -24.37
N GLY A 191 -6.47 1.35 -24.10
CA GLY A 191 -6.59 -0.03 -23.60
C GLY A 191 -6.11 -0.22 -22.15
N ILE A 192 -5.81 0.87 -21.44
CA ILE A 192 -5.33 0.82 -20.05
C ILE A 192 -6.53 0.67 -19.11
N LYS A 193 -6.60 -0.46 -18.40
CA LYS A 193 -7.65 -0.71 -17.41
C LYS A 193 -7.50 0.25 -16.22
N THR A 194 -8.52 1.06 -15.97
CA THR A 194 -8.62 1.89 -14.77
C THR A 194 -9.53 1.25 -13.74
N PRO A 195 -9.26 1.41 -12.43
CA PRO A 195 -10.15 0.93 -11.37
C PRO A 195 -11.50 1.66 -11.35
N ASN A 196 -11.53 2.91 -11.82
CA ASN A 196 -12.73 3.73 -11.83
C ASN A 196 -13.70 3.26 -12.92
N LYS A 197 -15.00 3.26 -12.61
CA LYS A 197 -16.08 3.02 -13.58
C LYS A 197 -15.93 4.01 -14.74
N LYS A 198 -16.10 3.52 -15.97
CA LYS A 198 -16.13 4.41 -17.15
C LYS A 198 -17.28 5.41 -16.97
N PRO A 199 -17.01 6.72 -17.05
CA PRO A 199 -18.08 7.71 -16.98
C PRO A 199 -19.03 7.52 -18.18
N GLU A 200 -20.32 7.79 -17.96
CA GLU A 200 -21.34 7.70 -19.02
C GLU A 200 -21.07 8.73 -20.12
N ASP A 201 -20.62 9.93 -19.73
CA ASP A 201 -20.12 10.96 -20.63
C ASP A 201 -18.58 11.02 -20.55
N PRO A 202 -17.85 10.69 -21.64
CA PRO A 202 -16.39 10.73 -21.70
C PRO A 202 -15.75 12.09 -21.39
N CYS A 203 -16.51 13.18 -21.53
CA CYS A 203 -16.06 14.56 -21.33
C CYS A 203 -16.53 15.18 -20.00
N ASP A 204 -17.14 14.38 -19.11
CA ASP A 204 -17.64 14.90 -17.84
C ASP A 204 -16.53 15.03 -16.80
N TRP A 205 -15.85 16.18 -16.83
CA TRP A 205 -14.82 16.52 -15.86
C TRP A 205 -15.44 16.80 -14.49
N HIS A 206 -14.87 16.23 -13.43
CA HIS A 206 -15.17 16.68 -12.06
C HIS A 206 -14.13 17.68 -11.58
N SER A 207 -14.58 18.68 -10.79
CA SER A 207 -13.70 19.70 -10.20
C SER A 207 -12.59 19.09 -9.35
N SER A 208 -12.87 17.98 -8.65
CA SER A 208 -11.88 17.21 -7.87
C SER A 208 -10.75 16.66 -8.73
N THR A 209 -11.02 16.29 -9.99
CA THR A 209 -9.99 15.80 -10.92
C THR A 209 -9.05 16.93 -11.33
N VAL A 210 -9.61 18.12 -11.61
CA VAL A 210 -8.82 19.32 -11.92
C VAL A 210 -7.97 19.74 -10.72
N VAL A 211 -8.54 19.71 -9.51
CA VAL A 211 -7.81 19.96 -8.26
C VAL A 211 -6.66 18.98 -8.09
N ALA A 212 -6.91 17.69 -8.24
CA ALA A 212 -5.88 16.65 -8.13
C ALA A 212 -4.76 16.82 -9.17
N ILE A 213 -5.06 17.33 -10.37
CA ILE A 213 -4.03 17.66 -11.37
C ILE A 213 -3.22 18.88 -10.92
N LEU A 214 -3.87 19.95 -10.49
CA LEU A 214 -3.20 21.18 -10.06
C LEU A 214 -2.32 20.96 -8.82
N GLU A 215 -2.66 20.05 -7.92
CA GLU A 215 -1.89 19.76 -6.68
C GLU A 215 -0.72 18.81 -6.87
N ARG A 216 -0.65 18.14 -8.02
CA ARG A 216 0.31 17.07 -8.23
C ARG A 216 1.68 17.61 -8.62
N ARG A 217 2.60 17.67 -7.66
CA ARG A 217 3.97 18.16 -7.87
C ARG A 217 4.74 17.38 -8.94
N GLU A 218 4.38 16.14 -9.21
CA GLU A 218 5.03 15.32 -10.25
C GLU A 218 5.02 15.98 -11.65
N TYR A 219 4.13 16.92 -11.95
CA TYR A 219 4.19 17.66 -13.22
C TYR A 219 5.43 18.56 -13.41
N THR A 220 6.18 18.80 -12.32
CA THR A 220 7.47 19.53 -12.33
C THR A 220 8.67 18.63 -12.67
N GLY A 221 8.44 17.37 -13.04
CA GLY A 221 9.51 16.42 -13.36
C GLY A 221 10.13 15.75 -12.12
N CYS A 222 9.53 15.92 -10.94
CA CYS A 222 9.97 15.27 -9.70
C CYS A 222 9.16 14.00 -9.38
N THR A 223 9.80 13.00 -8.76
CA THR A 223 9.08 11.87 -8.16
C THR A 223 8.83 12.13 -6.69
N VAL A 224 7.57 12.02 -6.27
CA VAL A 224 7.18 12.14 -4.86
C VAL A 224 6.74 10.78 -4.34
N ASN A 225 7.55 10.18 -3.48
CA ASN A 225 7.33 8.88 -2.86
C ASN A 225 6.85 9.02 -1.40
N PHE A 226 6.28 7.94 -0.87
CA PHE A 226 5.78 7.85 0.51
C PHE A 226 4.65 8.84 0.86
N LYS A 227 3.79 9.17 -0.11
CA LYS A 227 2.59 10.01 0.10
C LYS A 227 1.58 9.43 1.07
N THR A 228 1.53 8.11 1.20
CA THR A 228 0.54 7.41 2.03
C THR A 228 1.18 6.30 2.86
N TYR A 229 0.56 5.94 3.97
CA TYR A 229 0.97 4.82 4.82
C TYR A 229 -0.24 4.04 5.36
N THR A 230 0.02 2.83 5.86
CA THR A 230 -0.92 2.01 6.63
C THR A 230 -0.29 1.59 7.95
N ASN A 231 -1.07 1.54 9.02
CA ASN A 231 -0.57 1.24 10.37
C ASN A 231 -0.15 -0.23 10.53
N SER A 232 -0.87 -1.13 9.90
CA SER A 232 -0.61 -2.57 9.99
C SER A 232 -0.81 -3.24 8.63
N ILE A 233 -0.53 -4.54 8.58
CA ILE A 233 -0.79 -5.35 7.38
C ILE A 233 -2.28 -5.68 7.22
N TRP A 234 -3.04 -5.57 8.30
CA TRP A 234 -4.47 -5.87 8.37
C TRP A 234 -5.33 -4.62 8.17
N ASP A 235 -4.75 -3.44 8.39
CA ASP A 235 -5.43 -2.17 8.18
C ASP A 235 -5.62 -1.91 6.68
N LYS A 236 -6.88 -1.91 6.25
CA LYS A 236 -7.28 -1.59 4.88
C LYS A 236 -7.32 -0.09 4.62
N LYS A 237 -7.29 0.75 5.67
CA LYS A 237 -7.39 2.19 5.56
C LYS A 237 -6.01 2.80 5.31
N GLN A 238 -5.86 3.40 4.13
CA GLN A 238 -4.71 4.25 3.80
C GLN A 238 -4.89 5.65 4.41
N ARG A 239 -3.78 6.23 4.84
CA ARG A 239 -3.72 7.60 5.39
C ARG A 239 -2.61 8.37 4.68
N ASP A 240 -2.79 9.66 4.55
CA ASP A 240 -1.80 10.55 3.93
C ASP A 240 -0.66 10.85 4.90
N ASN A 241 0.55 10.89 4.38
CA ASN A 241 1.73 11.33 5.12
C ASN A 241 1.84 12.85 5.04
N PRO A 242 2.25 13.52 6.14
CA PRO A 242 2.60 14.93 6.10
C PRO A 242 3.76 15.15 5.10
N LEU A 243 3.84 16.35 4.53
CA LEU A 243 4.82 16.69 3.49
C LEU A 243 6.27 16.39 3.90
N GLU A 244 6.60 16.58 5.17
CA GLU A 244 7.93 16.32 5.76
C GLU A 244 8.37 14.85 5.67
N LYS A 245 7.41 13.92 5.65
CA LYS A 245 7.66 12.48 5.54
C LYS A 245 7.60 11.97 4.10
N GLN A 246 7.31 12.84 3.15
CA GLN A 246 7.32 12.51 1.72
C GLN A 246 8.74 12.72 1.18
N ALA A 247 9.22 11.76 0.40
CA ALA A 247 10.53 11.87 -0.25
C ALA A 247 10.34 12.45 -1.66
N ILE A 248 10.91 13.62 -1.90
CA ILE A 248 10.84 14.33 -3.18
C ILE A 248 12.18 14.21 -3.89
N PHE A 249 12.16 13.64 -5.08
CA PHE A 249 13.33 13.46 -5.94
C PHE A 249 13.18 14.35 -7.17
N PRO A 250 13.96 15.43 -7.30
CA PRO A 250 13.88 16.30 -8.47
C PRO A 250 14.46 15.62 -9.72
N ASN A 251 14.07 16.12 -10.91
CA ASN A 251 14.63 15.73 -12.21
C ASN A 251 14.63 14.23 -12.51
N THR A 252 13.56 13.52 -12.15
CA THR A 252 13.43 12.08 -12.42
C THR A 252 12.82 11.77 -13.78
N HIS A 253 12.07 12.73 -14.34
CA HIS A 253 11.45 12.65 -15.66
C HIS A 253 11.26 14.06 -16.23
N GLU A 254 10.93 14.15 -17.52
CA GLU A 254 10.70 15.43 -18.20
C GLU A 254 9.55 16.19 -17.55
N ALA A 255 9.74 17.48 -17.29
CA ALA A 255 8.74 18.34 -16.67
C ALA A 255 7.72 18.83 -17.71
N ILE A 256 6.42 18.66 -17.43
CA ILE A 256 5.35 19.26 -18.24
C ILE A 256 5.18 20.75 -17.90
N ILE A 257 5.38 21.10 -16.63
CA ILE A 257 5.19 22.44 -16.07
C ILE A 257 6.46 22.86 -15.33
N GLU A 258 6.89 24.11 -15.51
CA GLU A 258 8.00 24.67 -14.74
C GLU A 258 7.65 24.79 -13.25
N GLU A 259 8.63 24.56 -12.36
CA GLU A 259 8.43 24.63 -10.92
C GLU A 259 7.89 25.99 -10.46
N ALA A 260 8.41 27.09 -11.04
CA ALA A 260 7.93 28.45 -10.75
C ALA A 260 6.45 28.66 -11.12
N VAL A 261 5.95 28.02 -12.19
CA VAL A 261 4.54 28.06 -12.57
C VAL A 261 3.71 27.24 -11.58
N PHE A 262 4.18 26.06 -11.19
CA PHE A 262 3.51 25.22 -10.21
C PHE A 262 3.33 25.93 -8.85
N GLU A 263 4.39 26.54 -8.33
CA GLU A 263 4.36 27.26 -7.05
C GLU A 263 3.40 28.45 -7.07
N LYS A 264 3.45 29.26 -8.13
CA LYS A 264 2.51 30.38 -8.32
C LYS A 264 1.05 29.89 -8.37
N VAL A 265 0.78 28.76 -9.03
CA VAL A 265 -0.58 28.17 -9.03
C VAL A 265 -1.00 27.78 -7.61
N GLN A 266 -0.11 27.18 -6.81
CA GLN A 266 -0.46 26.86 -5.42
C GLN A 266 -0.79 28.11 -4.61
N GLN A 267 -0.02 29.19 -4.77
CA GLN A 267 -0.28 30.47 -4.10
C GLN A 267 -1.63 31.07 -4.52
N VAL A 268 -1.91 31.13 -5.83
CA VAL A 268 -3.19 31.64 -6.36
C VAL A 268 -4.37 30.83 -5.83
N ARG A 269 -4.21 29.52 -5.69
CA ARG A 269 -5.27 28.64 -5.16
C ARG A 269 -5.50 28.83 -3.66
N GLN A 270 -4.44 29.01 -2.87
CA GLN A 270 -4.55 29.26 -1.43
C GLN A 270 -5.23 30.61 -1.13
N GLN A 271 -4.93 31.64 -1.92
CA GLN A 271 -5.52 32.97 -1.79
C GLN A 271 -6.95 33.06 -2.35
N ARG A 272 -7.45 32.01 -3.00
CA ARG A 272 -8.75 32.05 -3.65
C ARG A 272 -9.87 31.89 -2.62
N HIS A 273 -10.62 32.97 -2.41
CA HIS A 273 -11.85 32.93 -1.64
C HIS A 273 -13.05 32.56 -2.54
N ARG A 274 -13.97 31.73 -2.00
CA ARG A 274 -15.24 31.44 -2.68
C ARG A 274 -16.05 32.72 -2.71
N LYS A 275 -16.30 33.27 -3.90
CA LYS A 275 -17.26 34.37 -4.08
C LYS A 275 -18.67 33.83 -3.85
N THR A 276 -19.47 34.53 -3.04
CA THR A 276 -20.89 34.25 -2.91
C THR A 276 -21.63 34.61 -4.19
N ARG A 277 -22.88 34.14 -4.33
CA ARG A 277 -23.75 34.42 -5.48
C ARG A 277 -23.92 35.91 -5.77
N THR A 278 -23.78 36.75 -4.74
CA THR A 278 -23.83 38.22 -4.82
C THR A 278 -22.52 38.87 -5.29
N GLY A 279 -21.46 38.09 -5.53
CA GLY A 279 -20.14 38.58 -5.94
C GLY A 279 -19.32 39.24 -4.83
N ARG A 280 -19.90 39.42 -3.63
CA ARG A 280 -19.24 40.01 -2.47
C ARG A 280 -18.37 38.98 -1.76
N SER A 281 -17.31 39.44 -1.12
CA SER A 281 -16.46 38.64 -0.23
C SER A 281 -16.09 39.48 0.98
N SER A 282 -16.17 38.91 2.18
CA SER A 282 -15.67 39.57 3.39
C SER A 282 -14.14 39.46 3.47
N ILE A 283 -13.50 40.47 4.06
CA ILE A 283 -12.07 40.45 4.42
C ILE A 283 -11.70 39.30 5.37
N PHE A 284 -12.68 38.80 6.13
CA PHE A 284 -12.50 37.66 7.04
C PHE A 284 -12.83 36.33 6.38
N SER A 285 -13.35 36.33 5.14
CA SER A 285 -13.52 35.09 4.38
C SER A 285 -12.15 34.47 4.20
N GLY A 286 -11.92 33.27 4.71
CA GLY A 286 -10.56 32.73 4.70
C GLY A 286 -9.92 32.53 6.06
N LEU A 287 -10.33 33.33 7.05
CA LEU A 287 -9.60 33.54 8.31
C LEU A 287 -10.39 33.15 9.57
N VAL A 288 -11.72 33.01 9.47
CA VAL A 288 -12.57 32.65 10.61
C VAL A 288 -12.84 31.14 10.62
N TYR A 289 -12.71 30.55 11.80
CA TYR A 289 -12.92 29.13 12.07
C TYR A 289 -13.97 28.95 13.16
N CYS A 290 -14.75 27.88 13.07
CA CYS A 290 -15.73 27.53 14.09
C CYS A 290 -15.00 27.06 15.37
N ALA A 291 -15.41 27.59 16.53
CA ALA A 291 -14.84 27.19 17.81
C ALA A 291 -15.16 25.73 18.17
N ASP A 292 -16.32 25.23 17.74
CA ASP A 292 -16.81 23.90 18.14
C ASP A 292 -16.24 22.77 17.27
N CYS A 293 -16.20 22.93 15.94
CA CYS A 293 -15.74 21.89 15.02
C CYS A 293 -14.37 22.15 14.40
N GLY A 294 -13.79 23.34 14.59
CA GLY A 294 -12.50 23.72 14.00
C GLY A 294 -12.52 23.95 12.48
N GLU A 295 -13.66 23.73 11.81
CA GLU A 295 -13.80 23.94 10.37
C GLU A 295 -13.93 25.42 10.01
N LYS A 296 -13.60 25.72 8.76
CA LYS A 296 -13.63 27.08 8.22
C LYS A 296 -15.07 27.60 8.09
N LEU A 297 -15.33 28.82 8.58
CA LEU A 297 -16.64 29.45 8.41
C LEU A 297 -16.81 30.02 6.98
N TYR A 298 -18.00 29.84 6.43
CA TYR A 298 -18.37 30.30 5.10
C TYR A 298 -19.09 31.65 5.16
N TYR A 299 -18.60 32.59 4.36
CA TYR A 299 -19.27 33.88 4.21
C TYR A 299 -20.54 33.71 3.36
N GLY A 300 -21.69 34.03 3.95
CA GLY A 300 -23.01 34.05 3.34
C GLY A 300 -23.57 35.47 3.27
N ALA A 301 -24.51 35.70 2.35
CA ALA A 301 -25.31 36.91 2.32
C ALA A 301 -26.75 36.54 1.94
N THR A 302 -27.73 37.16 2.58
CA THR A 302 -29.14 36.95 2.25
C THR A 302 -29.43 37.34 0.80
N ASN A 303 -30.45 36.69 0.22
CA ASN A 303 -30.85 36.87 -1.18
C ASN A 303 -31.27 38.31 -1.55
N ASN A 304 -31.45 39.19 -0.57
CA ASN A 304 -31.89 40.57 -0.76
C ASN A 304 -30.75 41.54 -1.15
N TYR A 305 -29.53 41.04 -1.42
CA TYR A 305 -28.36 41.81 -1.87
C TYR A 305 -27.97 43.02 -1.00
N ARG A 306 -28.53 43.14 0.22
CA ARG A 306 -28.19 44.20 1.18
C ARG A 306 -26.94 43.82 2.01
N PRO A 307 -26.03 44.76 2.29
CA PRO A 307 -24.84 44.49 3.10
C PRO A 307 -25.16 44.01 4.53
N GLU A 308 -26.28 44.47 5.09
CA GLU A 308 -26.75 44.16 6.45
C GLU A 308 -27.10 42.68 6.67
N GLY A 309 -27.34 41.92 5.59
CA GLY A 309 -27.70 40.50 5.66
C GLY A 309 -26.52 39.54 5.49
N ALA A 310 -25.29 40.00 5.73
CA ALA A 310 -24.09 39.17 5.61
C ALA A 310 -23.79 38.43 6.92
N PHE A 311 -23.47 37.13 6.83
CA PHE A 311 -23.21 36.28 7.98
C PHE A 311 -22.07 35.29 7.69
N PHE A 312 -21.56 34.66 8.74
CA PHE A 312 -20.62 33.54 8.66
C PHE A 312 -21.31 32.29 9.19
N ASP A 313 -21.29 31.24 8.39
CA ASP A 313 -21.98 29.99 8.71
C ASP A 313 -21.00 28.81 8.75
N CYS A 314 -21.26 27.87 9.65
CA CYS A 314 -20.47 26.65 9.77
C CYS A 314 -21.01 25.60 8.79
N SER A 315 -20.16 24.86 8.08
CA SER A 315 -20.64 23.82 7.15
C SER A 315 -21.39 22.65 7.80
N LEU A 316 -21.39 22.57 9.13
CA LEU A 316 -22.07 21.53 9.90
C LEU A 316 -23.41 22.00 10.51
N HIS A 317 -23.74 23.30 10.36
CA HIS A 317 -25.00 23.90 10.80
C HIS A 317 -25.82 24.35 9.58
#